data_AF-A0A943JVI7-F1
#
_entry.id   AF-A0A943JVI7-F1
#
_cell.length_a   1.000
_cell.length_b   1.000
_cell.length_c   1.000
_cell.angle_alpha   90.00
_cell.angle_beta   90.00
_cell.angle_gamma   90.00
#
_symmetry.space_group_name_H-M   'P 1'
#
loop_
_entity.id
_entity.type
_entity.pdbx_description
1 polymer ?
#
loop_
_entity_poly.entity_id
_entity_poly.type
_entity_poly.pdbx_seq_one_letter_code
_entity_poly.pdbx_strand_id
1 'polypeptide(L)'
;MKLEDLQKIFENATTEQLEQVNIFYQKDIDLIKNLQEENNSLHTRNTELTQNIKELEKNKGNAEELQKNIEDLQNKLKKQEEIYTKEAEERQLNDVIAEVFADKKFINDITKQGYANKLKEAILDTSNKGKSAKELFESMTKDVENVFINEQQEKIEIPSINNSGNPKLLTREQIKNMSSEEINKNWELVSNSLKEVK
;
A
#
# COMPACT_ATOMS: atom_id res chain seq x y z
N MET A 1 -66.57 -3.98 -55.43
CA MET A 1 -67.70 -3.43 -56.20
C MET A 1 -68.33 -4.57 -56.97
N LYS A 2 -69.65 -4.66 -57.08
CA LYS A 2 -70.29 -5.74 -57.85
C LYS A 2 -70.42 -5.36 -59.31
N LEU A 3 -70.64 -6.34 -60.18
CA LEU A 3 -70.82 -6.08 -61.61
C LEU A 3 -72.03 -5.16 -61.87
N GLU A 4 -73.09 -5.29 -61.07
CA GLU A 4 -74.28 -4.42 -61.17
C GLU A 4 -73.97 -2.95 -60.81
N ASP A 5 -72.96 -2.71 -59.96
CA ASP A 5 -72.52 -1.36 -59.62
C ASP A 5 -71.68 -0.76 -60.76
N LEU A 6 -70.89 -1.58 -61.45
CA LEU A 6 -70.10 -1.15 -62.60
C LEU A 6 -70.98 -0.84 -63.82
N GLN A 7 -72.04 -1.63 -64.06
CA GLN A 7 -73.00 -1.37 -65.15
C GLN A 7 -73.71 -0.02 -64.98
N LYS A 8 -73.96 0.42 -63.74
CA LYS A 8 -74.53 1.75 -63.45
C LYS A 8 -73.57 2.90 -63.75
N ILE A 9 -72.26 2.66 -63.70
CA ILE A 9 -71.24 3.67 -63.95
C ILE A 9 -70.87 3.70 -65.44
N PHE A 10 -70.87 2.53 -66.09
CA PHE A 10 -70.51 2.35 -67.49
C PHE A 10 -71.70 1.76 -68.27
N GLU A 11 -72.75 2.58 -68.44
CA GLU A 11 -74.05 2.14 -68.98
C GLU A 11 -73.97 1.44 -70.35
N ASN A 12 -72.99 1.81 -71.18
CA ASN A 12 -72.81 1.29 -72.54
C ASN A 12 -71.74 0.19 -72.68
N ALA A 13 -71.10 -0.21 -71.58
CA ALA A 13 -70.09 -1.26 -71.62
C ALA A 13 -70.73 -2.65 -71.72
N THR A 14 -70.05 -3.56 -72.43
CA THR A 14 -70.44 -4.97 -72.50
C THR A 14 -70.09 -5.69 -71.20
N THR A 15 -70.80 -6.79 -70.91
CA THR A 15 -70.54 -7.63 -69.73
C THR A 15 -69.07 -8.07 -69.64
N GLU A 16 -68.46 -8.45 -70.77
CA GLU A 16 -67.05 -8.87 -70.82
C GLU A 16 -66.08 -7.73 -70.46
N GLN A 17 -66.34 -6.50 -70.94
CA GLN A 17 -65.54 -5.33 -70.57
C GLN A 17 -65.66 -5.00 -69.08
N LEU A 18 -66.87 -5.12 -68.51
CA LEU A 18 -67.09 -4.90 -67.08
C LEU A 18 -66.42 -5.97 -66.21
N GLU A 19 -66.42 -7.22 -66.66
CA GLU A 19 -65.77 -8.32 -65.97
C GLU A 19 -64.24 -8.15 -65.94
N GLN A 20 -63.63 -7.73 -67.06
CA GLN A 20 -62.21 -7.40 -67.10
C GLN A 20 -61.84 -6.25 -66.14
N VAL A 21 -62.64 -5.18 -66.12
CA VAL A 21 -62.43 -4.06 -65.17
C VAL A 21 -62.53 -4.53 -63.73
N ASN A 22 -63.52 -5.38 -63.41
CA ASN A 22 -63.67 -5.93 -62.06
C ASN A 22 -62.46 -6.81 -61.67
N ILE A 23 -61.92 -7.61 -62.59
CA ILE A 23 -60.72 -8.43 -62.35
C ILE A 23 -59.52 -7.54 -61.97
N PHE A 24 -59.26 -6.47 -62.75
CA PHE A 24 -58.17 -5.53 -62.43
C PHE A 24 -58.39 -4.84 -61.09
N TYR A 25 -59.62 -4.39 -60.81
CA TYR A 25 -59.95 -3.73 -59.55
C TYR A 25 -59.77 -4.64 -58.33
N GLN A 26 -60.17 -5.91 -58.42
CA GLN A 26 -59.95 -6.87 -57.33
C GLN A 26 -58.46 -7.15 -57.11
N LYS A 27 -57.69 -7.26 -58.20
CA LYS A 27 -56.23 -7.41 -58.12
C LYS A 27 -55.56 -6.24 -57.41
N ASP A 28 -55.99 -5.01 -57.69
CA ASP A 28 -55.47 -3.81 -57.01
C ASP A 28 -55.87 -3.77 -55.52
N ILE A 29 -57.10 -4.19 -55.17
CA ILE A 29 -57.53 -4.35 -53.78
C ILE A 29 -56.62 -5.33 -53.04
N ASP A 30 -56.36 -6.49 -53.63
CA ASP A 30 -55.53 -7.52 -53.01
C ASP A 30 -54.09 -7.05 -52.85
N LEU A 31 -53.55 -6.32 -53.84
CA LEU A 31 -52.24 -5.69 -53.72
C LEU A 31 -52.19 -4.67 -52.57
N ILE A 32 -53.20 -3.81 -52.44
CA ILE A 32 -53.28 -2.82 -51.35
C ILE A 32 -53.34 -3.51 -49.99
N LYS A 33 -54.13 -4.57 -49.84
CA LYS A 33 -54.21 -5.36 -48.59
C LYS A 33 -52.86 -5.97 -48.25
N ASN A 34 -52.19 -6.61 -49.22
CA ASN A 34 -50.87 -7.20 -49.00
C ASN A 34 -49.84 -6.14 -48.57
N LEU A 35 -49.85 -4.97 -49.22
CA LEU A 35 -48.97 -3.85 -48.84
C LEU A 35 -49.28 -3.29 -47.45
N GLN A 36 -50.56 -3.27 -47.04
CA GLN A 36 -50.95 -2.86 -45.68
C GLN A 36 -50.47 -3.87 -44.63
N GLU A 37 -50.63 -5.17 -44.90
CA GLU A 37 -50.12 -6.24 -44.03
C GLU A 37 -48.60 -6.18 -43.89
N GLU A 38 -47.89 -6.01 -45.01
CA GLU A 38 -46.43 -5.86 -45.01
C GLU A 38 -45.98 -4.62 -44.24
N ASN A 39 -46.63 -3.46 -44.46
CA ASN A 39 -46.32 -2.24 -43.71
C ASN A 39 -46.56 -2.40 -42.20
N ASN A 40 -47.64 -3.06 -41.81
CA ASN A 40 -47.92 -3.32 -40.40
C ASN A 40 -46.84 -4.22 -39.78
N SER A 41 -46.45 -5.29 -40.48
CA SER A 41 -45.35 -6.18 -40.07
C SER A 41 -44.02 -5.43 -39.92
N LEU A 42 -43.67 -4.59 -40.90
CA LEU A 42 -42.46 -3.76 -40.86
C LEU A 42 -42.50 -2.78 -39.69
N HIS A 43 -43.66 -2.18 -39.40
CA HIS A 43 -43.83 -1.27 -38.29
C HIS A 43 -43.66 -1.95 -36.93
N THR A 44 -44.24 -3.15 -36.76
CA THR A 44 -44.03 -3.98 -35.56
C THR A 44 -42.56 -4.31 -35.39
N ARG A 45 -41.89 -4.78 -36.46
CA ARG A 45 -40.47 -5.16 -36.40
C ARG A 45 -39.56 -3.97 -36.09
N ASN A 46 -39.83 -2.79 -36.65
CA ASN A 46 -39.09 -1.57 -36.32
C ASN A 46 -39.26 -1.17 -34.85
N THR A 47 -40.45 -1.36 -34.29
CA THR A 47 -40.73 -1.07 -32.89
C THR A 47 -39.94 -2.00 -31.97
N GLU A 48 -39.97 -3.31 -32.25
CA GLU A 48 -39.20 -4.33 -31.52
C GLU A 48 -37.69 -4.07 -31.58
N LEU A 49 -37.15 -3.78 -32.78
CA LEU A 49 -35.73 -3.45 -32.93
C LEU A 49 -35.34 -2.19 -32.14
N THR A 50 -36.20 -1.16 -32.14
CA THR A 50 -35.97 0.06 -31.36
C THR A 50 -35.96 -0.22 -29.86
N GLN A 51 -36.85 -1.09 -29.36
CA GLN A 51 -36.86 -1.50 -27.96
C GLN A 51 -35.59 -2.29 -27.60
N ASN A 52 -35.21 -3.26 -28.43
CA ASN A 52 -33.98 -4.05 -28.24
C ASN A 52 -32.74 -3.16 -28.21
N ILE A 53 -32.64 -2.16 -29.09
CA ILE A 53 -31.52 -1.21 -29.09
C ILE A 53 -31.46 -0.45 -27.76
N LYS A 54 -32.59 0.07 -27.26
CA LYS A 54 -32.64 0.78 -25.97
C LYS A 54 -32.20 -0.10 -24.80
N GLU A 55 -32.61 -1.37 -24.79
CA GLU A 55 -32.18 -2.32 -23.76
C GLU A 55 -30.68 -2.62 -23.84
N LEU A 56 -30.14 -2.79 -25.04
CA LEU A 56 -28.70 -2.99 -25.26
C LEU A 56 -27.89 -1.75 -24.85
N GLU A 57 -28.35 -0.54 -25.18
CA GLU A 57 -27.71 0.71 -24.76
C GLU A 57 -27.68 0.86 -23.24
N LYS A 58 -28.78 0.52 -22.55
CA LYS A 58 -28.86 0.50 -21.09
C LYS A 58 -27.86 -0.50 -20.49
N ASN A 59 -27.73 -1.68 -21.09
CA ASN A 59 -26.82 -2.73 -20.60
C ASN A 59 -25.35 -2.45 -20.90
N LYS A 60 -25.04 -1.68 -21.95
CA LYS A 60 -23.67 -1.27 -22.30
C LYS A 60 -22.99 -0.47 -21.18
N GLY A 61 -23.75 0.37 -20.48
CA GLY A 61 -23.24 1.14 -19.33
C GLY A 61 -22.65 0.27 -18.22
N ASN A 62 -23.18 -0.96 -18.04
CA ASN A 62 -22.66 -1.89 -17.04
C ASN A 62 -21.36 -2.57 -17.48
N ALA A 63 -21.14 -2.78 -18.78
CA ALA A 63 -19.96 -3.49 -19.26
C ALA A 63 -18.67 -2.68 -19.09
N GLU A 64 -18.71 -1.39 -19.43
CA GLU A 64 -17.56 -0.48 -19.26
C GLU A 64 -17.22 -0.27 -17.77
N GLU A 65 -18.24 -0.15 -16.91
CA GLU A 65 -18.06 -0.03 -15.46
C GLU A 65 -17.50 -1.33 -14.84
N LEU A 66 -18.01 -2.49 -15.25
CA LEU A 66 -17.48 -3.79 -14.83
C LEU A 66 -16.02 -3.98 -15.27
N GLN A 67 -15.67 -3.58 -16.49
CA GLN A 67 -14.29 -3.65 -16.98
C GLN A 67 -13.35 -2.78 -16.13
N LYS A 68 -13.74 -1.53 -15.85
CA LYS A 68 -12.96 -0.64 -14.98
C LYS A 68 -12.78 -1.21 -13.57
N ASN A 69 -13.83 -1.81 -13.00
CA ASN A 69 -13.76 -2.45 -11.68
C ASN A 69 -12.84 -3.67 -11.68
N ILE A 70 -12.86 -4.48 -12.75
CA ILE A 70 -11.93 -5.61 -12.90
C ILE A 70 -10.48 -5.12 -12.97
N GLU A 71 -10.21 -4.09 -13.77
CA GLU A 71 -8.86 -3.52 -13.88
C GLU A 71 -8.37 -2.94 -12.55
N ASP A 72 -9.22 -2.23 -11.79
CA ASP A 72 -8.87 -1.71 -10.47
C ASP A 72 -8.58 -2.85 -9.46
N LEU A 73 -9.41 -3.90 -9.46
CA LEU A 73 -9.20 -5.06 -8.59
C LEU A 73 -7.92 -5.82 -8.94
N GLN A 74 -7.62 -6.02 -10.22
CA GLN A 74 -6.37 -6.64 -10.67
C GLN A 74 -5.14 -5.82 -10.23
N ASN A 75 -5.20 -4.49 -10.36
CA ASN A 75 -4.12 -3.61 -9.91
C ASN A 75 -3.93 -3.64 -8.39
N LYS A 76 -5.03 -3.71 -7.62
CA LYS A 76 -4.97 -3.86 -6.16
C LYS A 76 -4.36 -5.20 -5.75
N LEU A 77 -4.78 -6.30 -6.38
CA LEU A 77 -4.24 -7.63 -6.12
C LEU A 77 -2.73 -7.68 -6.38
N LYS A 78 -2.28 -7.18 -7.54
CA LYS A 78 -0.85 -7.15 -7.86
C LYS A 78 -0.03 -6.36 -6.83
N LYS A 79 -0.51 -5.19 -6.41
CA LYS A 79 0.15 -4.40 -5.36
C LYS A 79 0.20 -5.14 -4.03
N GLN A 80 -0.87 -5.84 -3.68
CA GLN A 80 -0.95 -6.58 -2.43
C GLN A 80 -0.02 -7.81 -2.43
N GLU A 81 0.08 -8.52 -3.55
CA GLU A 81 1.05 -9.60 -3.74
C GLU A 81 2.49 -9.09 -3.59
N GLU A 82 2.84 -7.97 -4.24
CA GLU A 82 4.17 -7.35 -4.11
C GLU A 82 4.51 -6.93 -2.66
N ILE A 83 3.51 -6.51 -1.88
CA ILE A 83 3.68 -6.20 -0.45
C ILE A 83 3.93 -7.50 0.34
N TYR A 84 3.08 -8.51 0.16
CA TYR A 84 3.22 -9.78 0.87
C TYR A 84 4.55 -10.47 0.57
N THR A 85 5.02 -10.46 -0.69
CA THR A 85 6.31 -11.05 -1.04
C THR A 85 7.45 -10.30 -0.35
N LYS A 86 7.44 -8.96 -0.36
CA LYS A 86 8.46 -8.15 0.33
C LYS A 86 8.45 -8.37 1.84
N GLU A 87 7.28 -8.41 2.46
CA GLU A 87 7.14 -8.64 3.90
C GLU A 87 7.60 -10.07 4.28
N ALA A 88 7.29 -11.06 3.45
CA ALA A 88 7.74 -12.43 3.67
C ALA A 88 9.27 -12.57 3.53
N GLU A 89 9.85 -11.98 2.48
CA GLU A 89 11.30 -11.93 2.27
C GLU A 89 12.01 -11.19 3.42
N GLU A 90 11.45 -10.05 3.85
CA GLU A 90 11.99 -9.29 4.97
C GLU A 90 11.90 -10.05 6.29
N ARG A 91 10.79 -10.75 6.56
CA ARG A 91 10.66 -11.60 7.74
C ARG A 91 11.70 -12.72 7.73
N GLN A 92 11.84 -13.44 6.62
CA GLN A 92 12.84 -14.50 6.47
C GLN A 92 14.25 -13.97 6.73
N LEU A 93 14.57 -12.80 6.19
CA LEU A 93 15.88 -12.18 6.39
C LEU A 93 16.11 -11.79 7.86
N ASN A 94 15.09 -11.23 8.52
CA ASN A 94 15.16 -10.89 9.93
C ASN A 94 15.31 -12.12 10.83
N ASP A 95 14.63 -13.23 10.50
CA ASP A 95 14.76 -14.50 11.24
C ASP A 95 16.18 -15.06 11.13
N VAL A 96 16.78 -15.04 9.92
CA VAL A 96 18.18 -15.44 9.71
C VAL A 96 19.16 -14.57 10.52
N ILE A 97 18.95 -13.25 10.54
CA ILE A 97 19.77 -12.34 11.34
C ILE A 97 19.61 -12.62 12.84
N ALA A 98 18.38 -12.87 13.30
CA ALA A 98 18.09 -13.19 14.69
C ALA A 98 18.78 -14.50 15.13
N GLU A 99 18.80 -15.51 14.27
CA GLU A 99 19.51 -16.77 14.51
C GLU A 99 21.02 -16.56 14.68
N VAL A 100 21.65 -15.77 13.79
CA VAL A 100 23.08 -15.44 13.88
C VAL A 100 23.40 -14.67 15.18
N PHE A 101 22.44 -13.88 15.68
CA PHE A 101 22.62 -13.03 16.84
C PHE A 101 22.21 -13.72 18.16
N ALA A 102 21.60 -14.91 18.11
CA ALA A 102 20.96 -15.56 19.25
C ALA A 102 21.92 -15.79 20.44
N ASP A 103 23.19 -16.08 20.16
CA ASP A 103 24.24 -16.33 21.14
C ASP A 103 25.17 -15.12 21.38
N LYS A 104 24.86 -13.95 20.81
CA LYS A 104 25.71 -12.76 20.85
C LYS A 104 25.18 -11.72 21.83
N LYS A 105 26.04 -11.28 22.75
CA LYS A 105 25.78 -10.15 23.66
C LYS A 105 26.49 -8.90 23.14
N PHE A 106 25.76 -8.08 22.40
CA PHE A 106 26.28 -6.80 21.90
C PHE A 106 26.46 -5.79 23.03
N ILE A 107 27.43 -4.87 22.89
CA ILE A 107 27.70 -3.85 23.91
C ILE A 107 26.54 -2.88 24.14
N ASN A 108 25.70 -2.65 23.13
CA ASN A 108 24.49 -1.84 23.18
C ASN A 108 23.61 -2.13 21.95
N ASP A 109 22.35 -1.66 21.99
CA ASP A 109 21.38 -1.88 20.92
C ASP A 109 21.73 -1.16 19.61
N ILE A 110 22.44 -0.03 19.67
CA ILE A 110 22.86 0.72 18.48
C ILE A 110 23.87 -0.11 17.67
N THR A 111 24.84 -0.74 18.34
CA THR A 111 25.81 -1.64 17.73
C THR A 111 25.09 -2.86 17.13
N LYS A 112 24.14 -3.46 17.87
CA LYS A 112 23.33 -4.57 17.38
C LYS A 112 22.56 -4.19 16.10
N GLN A 113 21.86 -3.06 16.10
CA GLN A 113 21.11 -2.58 14.94
C GLN A 113 22.02 -2.24 13.76
N GLY A 114 23.18 -1.62 14.01
CA GLY A 114 24.17 -1.32 12.98
C GLY A 114 24.69 -2.58 12.28
N TYR A 115 25.00 -3.63 13.05
CA TYR A 115 25.41 -4.92 12.49
C TYR A 115 24.26 -5.70 11.84
N ALA A 116 23.03 -5.59 12.34
CA ALA A 116 21.86 -6.20 11.69
C ALA A 116 21.67 -5.61 10.28
N ASN A 117 21.78 -4.29 10.14
CA ASN A 117 21.67 -3.61 8.85
C ASN A 117 22.81 -4.00 7.89
N LYS A 118 24.06 -4.01 8.38
CA LYS A 118 25.22 -4.45 7.58
C LYS A 118 25.11 -5.90 7.14
N LEU A 119 24.62 -6.78 8.01
CA LEU A 119 24.41 -8.20 7.68
C LEU A 119 23.29 -8.37 6.66
N LYS A 120 22.18 -7.62 6.80
CA LYS A 120 21.09 -7.56 5.82
C LYS A 120 21.62 -7.15 4.44
N GLU A 121 22.40 -6.09 4.35
CA GLU A 121 23.03 -5.64 3.10
C GLU A 121 23.98 -6.71 2.52
N ALA A 122 24.81 -7.33 3.36
CA ALA A 122 25.77 -8.34 2.93
C ALA A 122 25.10 -9.63 2.39
N ILE A 123 23.96 -10.03 2.97
CA ILE A 123 23.17 -11.19 2.51
C ILE A 123 22.54 -10.91 1.13
N LEU A 124 22.06 -9.68 0.91
CA LEU A 124 21.42 -9.27 -0.35
C LEU A 124 22.44 -9.00 -1.47
N ASP A 125 23.72 -8.83 -1.14
CA ASP A 125 24.78 -8.61 -2.11
C ASP A 125 25.10 -9.90 -2.90
N THR A 126 24.87 -9.85 -4.21
CA THR A 126 25.15 -10.96 -5.14
C THR A 126 26.61 -11.42 -5.15
N SER A 127 27.56 -10.57 -4.76
CA SER A 127 28.98 -10.93 -4.64
C SER A 127 29.28 -11.89 -3.49
N ASN A 128 28.37 -11.99 -2.51
CA ASN A 128 28.47 -12.89 -1.37
C ASN A 128 27.71 -14.21 -1.56
N LYS A 129 27.19 -14.47 -2.78
CA LYS A 129 26.43 -15.69 -3.08
C LYS A 129 27.21 -16.94 -2.70
N GLY A 130 26.58 -17.81 -1.92
CA GLY A 130 27.16 -19.06 -1.44
C GLY A 130 27.81 -18.97 -0.05
N LYS A 131 27.98 -17.78 0.51
CA LYS A 131 28.37 -17.60 1.92
C LYS A 131 27.13 -17.64 2.82
N SER A 132 27.25 -18.27 3.97
CA SER A 132 26.21 -18.24 5.00
C SER A 132 26.16 -16.91 5.74
N ALA A 133 25.01 -16.56 6.30
CA ALA A 133 24.85 -15.36 7.12
C ALA A 133 25.83 -15.33 8.32
N LYS A 134 26.12 -16.50 8.89
CA LYS A 134 27.09 -16.65 9.97
C LYS A 134 28.52 -16.31 9.51
N GLU A 135 28.97 -16.85 8.38
CA GLU A 135 30.30 -16.54 7.84
C GLU A 135 30.43 -15.05 7.48
N LEU A 136 29.37 -14.46 6.91
CA LEU A 136 29.34 -13.02 6.63
C LEU A 136 29.46 -12.21 7.93
N PHE A 137 28.69 -12.56 8.95
CA PHE A 137 28.72 -11.90 10.25
C PHE A 137 30.07 -12.05 10.97
N GLU A 138 30.65 -13.24 10.95
CA GLU A 138 31.99 -13.48 11.50
C GLU A 138 33.03 -12.62 10.78
N SER A 139 32.98 -12.56 9.44
CA SER A 139 33.94 -11.75 8.67
C SER A 139 33.89 -10.25 9.00
N MET A 140 32.72 -9.70 9.35
CA MET A 140 32.55 -8.28 9.67
C MET A 140 32.79 -7.93 11.15
N THR A 141 32.83 -8.93 12.03
CA THR A 141 33.05 -8.75 13.48
C THR A 141 34.40 -9.25 13.94
N LYS A 142 35.06 -10.08 13.13
CA LYS A 142 36.39 -10.58 13.41
C LYS A 142 37.38 -9.43 13.58
N ASP A 143 38.14 -9.50 14.67
CA ASP A 143 39.19 -8.53 15.03
C ASP A 143 38.65 -7.09 15.23
N VAL A 144 37.33 -6.91 15.41
CA VAL A 144 36.72 -5.62 15.72
C VAL A 144 36.49 -5.49 17.22
N GLU A 145 37.14 -4.50 17.83
CA GLU A 145 36.97 -4.17 19.24
C GLU A 145 35.58 -3.55 19.53
N ASN A 146 35.12 -3.67 20.78
CA ASN A 146 33.89 -3.05 21.26
C ASN A 146 32.61 -3.44 20.50
N VAL A 147 32.54 -4.64 19.93
CA VAL A 147 31.31 -5.18 19.32
C VAL A 147 30.47 -5.94 20.35
N PHE A 148 31.12 -6.81 21.10
CA PHE A 148 30.50 -7.68 22.10
C PHE A 148 30.91 -7.29 23.52
N ILE A 149 30.05 -7.58 24.50
CA ILE A 149 30.37 -7.42 25.92
C ILE A 149 31.55 -8.34 26.24
N ASN A 150 32.60 -7.76 26.83
CA ASN A 150 33.71 -8.54 27.35
C ASN A 150 33.32 -9.13 28.72
N GLU A 151 32.94 -10.40 28.78
CA GLU A 151 32.56 -11.07 30.03
C GLU A 151 33.73 -11.18 31.03
N GLN A 152 34.97 -10.99 30.59
CA GLN A 152 36.16 -10.98 31.45
C GLN A 152 36.50 -9.58 32.00
N GLN A 153 35.83 -8.52 31.54
CA GLN A 153 35.88 -7.24 32.23
C GLN A 153 34.88 -7.29 33.37
N GLU A 154 35.37 -7.64 34.56
CA GLU A 154 34.65 -7.38 35.80
C GLU A 154 34.12 -5.94 35.75
N LYS A 155 32.86 -5.76 36.14
CA LYS A 155 32.31 -4.44 36.39
C LYS A 155 33.29 -3.77 37.36
N ILE A 156 33.99 -2.73 36.90
CA ILE A 156 34.79 -1.92 37.81
C ILE A 156 33.79 -1.41 38.84
N GLU A 157 33.82 -2.00 40.04
CA GLU A 157 33.22 -1.39 41.20
C GLU A 157 34.05 -0.15 41.45
N ILE A 158 33.65 0.95 40.79
CA ILE A 158 34.06 2.27 41.22
C ILE A 158 33.49 2.35 42.63
N PRO A 159 34.31 2.37 43.70
CA PRO A 159 33.80 2.55 45.04
C PRO A 159 32.92 3.79 44.97
N SER A 160 31.71 3.72 45.53
CA SER A 160 30.87 4.91 45.69
C SER A 160 31.75 5.98 46.32
N ILE A 161 32.26 6.92 45.51
CA ILE A 161 32.77 8.17 46.01
C ILE A 161 31.50 8.86 46.47
N ASN A 162 31.14 8.58 47.72
CA ASN A 162 30.21 9.41 48.44
C ASN A 162 30.68 10.83 48.19
N ASN A 163 29.87 11.59 47.48
CA ASN A 163 30.09 13.00 47.20
C ASN A 163 29.85 13.79 48.51
N SER A 164 30.50 13.38 49.59
CA SER A 164 30.74 14.12 50.82
C SER A 164 32.13 14.77 50.75
N GLY A 165 32.46 15.31 49.58
CA GLY A 165 33.76 15.85 49.23
C GLY A 165 33.68 17.28 48.68
N ASN A 166 32.67 18.07 49.09
CA ASN A 166 32.99 19.49 49.26
C ASN A 166 33.86 19.54 50.51
N PRO A 167 35.17 19.87 50.44
CA PRO A 167 35.92 20.18 51.64
C PRO A 167 35.12 21.29 52.34
N LYS A 168 34.68 21.03 53.57
CA LYS A 168 33.85 21.97 54.33
C LYS A 168 34.71 23.22 54.59
N LEU A 169 34.63 24.19 53.69
CA LEU A 169 35.36 25.44 53.81
C LEU A 169 34.86 26.16 55.05
N LEU A 170 35.80 26.70 55.83
CA LEU A 170 35.48 27.48 57.01
C LEU A 170 35.02 28.87 56.59
N THR A 171 33.97 29.38 57.23
CA THR A 171 33.58 30.78 57.03
C THR A 171 34.59 31.72 57.69
N ARG A 172 34.66 32.97 57.23
CA ARG A 172 35.57 33.98 57.82
C ARG A 172 35.36 34.17 59.32
N GLU A 173 34.11 34.04 59.78
CA GLU A 173 33.76 34.16 61.20
C GLU A 173 34.25 32.96 62.01
N GLN A 174 34.20 31.76 61.44
CA GLN A 174 34.74 30.56 62.08
C GLN A 174 36.26 30.63 62.21
N ILE A 175 36.96 31.11 61.18
CA ILE A 175 38.42 31.29 61.22
C ILE A 175 38.82 32.34 62.26
N LYS A 176 38.07 33.44 62.37
CA LYS A 176 38.35 34.54 63.32
C LYS A 176 38.19 34.11 64.79
N ASN A 177 37.35 33.12 65.04
CA ASN A 177 37.09 32.59 66.38
C ASN A 177 37.99 31.40 66.76
N MET A 178 38.94 30.99 65.89
CA MET A 178 39.94 29.97 66.21
C MET A 178 41.15 30.59 66.92
N SER A 179 41.74 29.83 67.84
CA SER A 179 43.03 30.20 68.45
C SER A 179 44.20 30.04 67.47
N SER A 180 45.32 30.70 67.75
CA SER A 180 46.53 30.62 66.93
C SER A 180 47.07 29.19 66.79
N GLU A 181 46.91 28.35 67.82
CA GLU A 181 47.32 26.94 67.80
C GLU A 181 46.42 26.10 66.89
N GLU A 182 45.11 26.36 66.92
CA GLU A 182 44.14 25.67 66.05
C GLU A 182 44.29 26.08 64.58
N ILE A 183 44.64 27.34 64.31
CA ILE A 183 44.93 27.82 62.95
C ILE A 183 46.19 27.15 62.42
N ASN A 184 47.25 27.09 63.22
CA ASN A 184 48.52 26.51 62.77
C ASN A 184 48.40 25.00 62.51
N LYS A 185 47.62 24.28 63.34
CA LYS A 185 47.37 22.84 63.16
C LYS A 185 46.52 22.52 61.94
N ASN A 186 45.64 23.45 61.52
CA ASN A 186 44.70 23.26 60.41
C ASN A 186 44.97 24.20 59.22
N TRP A 187 46.23 24.63 59.05
CA TRP A 187 46.63 25.69 58.12
C TRP A 187 46.18 25.46 56.67
N GLU A 188 46.26 24.23 56.16
CA GLU A 188 45.84 23.91 54.79
C GLU A 188 44.34 24.21 54.56
N LEU A 189 43.48 23.81 55.49
CA LEU A 189 42.03 24.04 55.40
C LEU A 189 41.69 25.54 55.50
N VAL A 190 42.35 26.26 56.41
CA VAL A 190 42.18 27.72 56.56
C VAL A 190 42.64 28.45 55.30
N SER A 191 43.80 28.09 54.75
CA SER A 191 44.35 28.73 53.56
C SER A 191 43.50 28.47 52.31
N ASN A 192 42.95 27.27 52.14
CA ASN A 192 42.06 26.94 51.03
C ASN A 192 40.71 27.68 51.16
N SER A 193 40.19 27.82 52.39
CA SER A 193 38.96 28.57 52.67
C SER A 193 39.11 30.08 52.40
N LEU A 194 40.29 30.66 52.59
CA LEU A 194 40.54 32.07 52.28
C LEU A 194 40.73 32.35 50.78
N LYS A 195 41.21 31.38 50.00
CA LYS A 195 41.45 31.51 48.55
C LYS A 195 40.17 31.55 47.72
N GLU A 196 39.13 30.83 48.17
CA GLU A 196 37.83 30.72 47.48
C GLU A 196 36.91 31.94 47.74
N VAL A 197 37.23 32.80 48.72
CA VAL A 197 36.45 34.03 48.99
C VAL A 197 37.05 35.21 48.23
N LYS A 198 36.77 35.29 46.92
CA LYS A 198 36.87 36.51 46.10
C LYS A 198 35.49 36.98 45.66
#